data_AF-A0A9D8GS86-F1
#
_entry.id   AF-A0A9D8GS86-F1
#
_cell.length_a   1.000
_cell.length_b   1.000
_cell.length_c   1.000
_cell.angle_alpha   90.00
_cell.angle_beta   90.00
_cell.angle_gamma   90.00
#
_symmetry.space_group_name_H-M   'P 1'
#
loop_
_entity.id
_entity.type
_entity.pdbx_description
1 polymer ?
#
loop_
_entity_poly.entity_id
_entity_poly.type
_entity_poly.pdbx_seq_one_letter_code
_entity_poly.pdbx_strand_id
1 'polypeptide(L)'
;MSFFGRDRWTGRLPGARAVPLALLVVALATPAAAQEPWPTVCLCQSGVNARHFFGEIEITDANRAAIARRIESGELDLRKTATLGGSGCEPKEWRRERLCGFTSTSTQRPDGTRETRNVNNAPVPGPRTIAINNTGGIPYKVRPSQGDFSLDPERWARVRVITVGGTQP
;
A
#
# COMPACT_ATOMS: atom_id res chain seq x y z
N MET A 1 -71.67 26.69 -52.94
CA MET A 1 -72.09 25.65 -53.89
C MET A 1 -70.83 25.01 -54.47
N SER A 2 -70.89 23.69 -54.66
CA SER A 2 -69.98 22.87 -55.49
C SER A 2 -68.73 22.23 -54.86
N PHE A 3 -69.00 21.06 -54.24
CA PHE A 3 -68.43 19.72 -54.45
C PHE A 3 -66.92 19.46 -54.64
N PHE A 4 -66.44 18.59 -53.74
CA PHE A 4 -65.29 17.68 -53.80
C PHE A 4 -65.40 16.61 -54.90
N GLY A 5 -64.25 16.19 -55.46
CA GLY A 5 -63.98 14.90 -56.12
C GLY A 5 -62.47 14.74 -56.37
N ARG A 6 -61.76 13.83 -55.65
CA ARG A 6 -61.19 12.52 -56.09
C ARG A 6 -60.14 12.67 -57.21
N ASP A 7 -58.89 12.17 -57.11
CA ASP A 7 -58.44 10.78 -56.85
C ASP A 7 -57.03 10.70 -56.23
N ARG A 8 -56.84 9.98 -55.12
CA ARG A 8 -56.15 8.67 -54.99
C ARG A 8 -54.80 8.53 -55.72
N TRP A 9 -53.70 8.49 -54.97
CA TRP A 9 -52.71 7.40 -55.02
C TRP A 9 -52.17 7.12 -53.61
N THR A 10 -52.48 5.92 -53.12
CA THR A 10 -51.96 5.33 -51.88
C THR A 10 -50.70 4.54 -52.20
N GLY A 11 -49.58 4.91 -51.58
CA GLY A 11 -48.32 4.17 -51.68
C GLY A 11 -47.42 4.51 -50.50
N ARG A 12 -47.69 3.87 -49.35
CA ARG A 12 -46.83 3.86 -48.17
C ARG A 12 -45.48 3.25 -48.54
N LEU A 13 -44.39 4.02 -48.42
CA LEU A 13 -43.05 3.45 -48.27
C LEU A 13 -42.72 3.32 -46.77
N PRO A 14 -42.08 2.21 -46.36
CA PRO A 14 -41.97 1.80 -44.98
C PRO A 14 -40.96 2.64 -44.19
N GLY A 15 -41.32 2.92 -42.94
CA GLY A 15 -40.55 3.72 -42.00
C GLY A 15 -39.11 3.22 -41.85
N ALA A 16 -38.17 4.11 -42.13
CA ALA A 16 -36.80 4.00 -41.65
C ALA A 16 -36.86 3.95 -40.11
N ARG A 17 -36.63 2.75 -39.56
CA ARG A 17 -36.38 2.58 -38.13
C ARG A 17 -35.09 3.33 -37.81
N ALA A 18 -35.22 4.49 -37.17
CA ALA A 18 -34.11 5.15 -36.50
C ALA A 18 -33.58 4.18 -35.44
N VAL A 19 -32.38 3.66 -35.65
CA VAL A 19 -31.63 2.92 -34.65
C VAL A 19 -31.16 3.96 -33.63
N PRO A 20 -31.61 3.94 -32.37
CA PRO A 20 -30.97 4.77 -31.37
C PRO A 20 -29.58 4.19 -31.14
N LEU A 21 -28.54 4.94 -31.53
CA LEU A 21 -27.19 4.75 -31.03
C LEU A 21 -27.26 4.92 -29.51
N ALA A 22 -27.36 3.79 -28.81
CA ALA A 22 -27.12 3.73 -27.39
C ALA A 22 -25.68 4.19 -27.17
N LEU A 23 -25.54 5.41 -26.63
CA LEU A 23 -24.29 5.86 -26.02
C LEU A 23 -23.92 4.84 -24.95
N LEU A 24 -22.98 3.96 -25.27
CA LEU A 24 -22.22 3.22 -24.28
C LEU A 24 -21.49 4.25 -23.42
N VAL A 25 -22.10 4.62 -22.30
CA VAL A 25 -21.38 5.17 -21.17
C VAL A 25 -20.49 4.03 -20.71
N VAL A 26 -19.27 3.97 -21.24
CA VAL A 26 -18.20 3.19 -20.65
C VAL A 26 -18.00 3.80 -19.28
N ALA A 27 -18.58 3.17 -18.26
CA ALA A 27 -18.17 3.35 -16.89
C ALA A 27 -16.70 2.92 -16.85
N LEU A 28 -15.80 3.88 -17.07
CA LEU A 28 -14.41 3.78 -16.67
C LEU A 28 -14.46 3.65 -15.15
N ALA A 29 -14.62 2.42 -14.67
CA ALA A 29 -14.13 2.05 -13.37
C ALA A 29 -12.66 2.44 -13.41
N THR A 30 -12.32 3.60 -12.84
CA THR A 30 -10.95 3.96 -12.55
C THR A 30 -10.39 2.74 -11.84
N PRO A 31 -9.36 2.06 -12.39
CA PRO A 31 -8.71 1.02 -11.63
C PRO A 31 -8.35 1.67 -10.31
N ALA A 32 -8.81 1.10 -9.19
CA ALA A 32 -8.40 1.54 -7.87
C ALA A 32 -6.88 1.67 -7.96
N ALA A 33 -6.37 2.91 -7.92
CA ALA A 33 -4.99 3.18 -8.26
C ALA A 33 -4.15 2.24 -7.40
N ALA A 34 -3.50 1.27 -8.04
CA ALA A 34 -2.73 0.28 -7.32
C ALA A 34 -1.70 1.08 -6.51
N GLN A 35 -1.88 1.13 -5.19
CA GLN A 35 -1.08 1.99 -4.35
C GLN A 35 0.39 1.68 -4.60
N GLU A 36 1.15 2.71 -4.99
CA GLU A 36 2.54 2.52 -5.37
C GLU A 36 3.29 1.83 -4.22
N PRO A 37 3.93 0.68 -4.49
CA PRO A 37 4.66 -0.04 -3.45
C PRO A 37 5.68 0.86 -2.77
N TRP A 38 5.81 0.72 -1.46
CA TRP A 38 6.87 1.37 -0.70
C TRP A 38 8.21 0.74 -1.07
N PRO A 39 9.20 1.54 -1.54
CA PRO A 39 10.49 1.01 -1.93
C PRO A 39 11.26 0.57 -0.69
N THR A 40 11.33 -0.73 -0.48
CA THR A 40 12.06 -1.34 0.63
C THR A 40 13.44 -1.81 0.18
N VAL A 41 14.46 -1.40 0.91
CA VAL A 41 15.84 -1.87 0.75
C VAL A 41 16.09 -3.21 1.44
N CYS A 42 15.13 -3.66 2.23
CA CYS A 42 15.08 -5.00 2.80
C CYS A 42 13.65 -5.32 3.17
N LEU A 43 13.17 -6.46 2.69
CA LEU A 43 11.88 -7.02 3.05
C LEU A 43 12.10 -8.39 3.67
N CYS A 44 11.58 -8.55 4.89
CA CYS A 44 11.77 -9.74 5.69
C CYS A 44 10.44 -10.33 6.09
N GLN A 45 10.39 -11.66 6.14
CA GLN A 45 9.34 -12.43 6.77
C GLN A 45 9.79 -12.88 8.15
N SER A 46 8.89 -12.80 9.13
CA SER A 46 9.17 -13.28 10.49
C SER A 46 9.36 -14.79 10.51
N GLY A 47 10.35 -15.25 11.27
CA GLY A 47 10.59 -16.67 11.51
C GLY A 47 9.50 -17.37 12.34
N VAL A 48 8.71 -16.61 13.11
CA VAL A 48 7.68 -17.17 14.00
C VAL A 48 6.27 -17.04 13.44
N ASN A 49 6.06 -16.18 12.43
CA ASN A 49 4.78 -16.00 11.78
C ASN A 49 4.98 -15.72 10.29
N ALA A 50 4.61 -16.69 9.46
CA ALA A 50 4.77 -16.59 8.01
C ALA A 50 3.94 -15.49 7.33
N ARG A 51 2.91 -14.96 8.02
CA ARG A 51 2.11 -13.83 7.55
C ARG A 51 2.66 -12.48 8.01
N HIS A 52 3.65 -12.46 8.89
CA HIS A 52 4.21 -11.20 9.40
C HIS A 52 5.42 -10.80 8.57
N PHE A 53 5.38 -9.58 8.03
CA PHE A 53 6.46 -9.02 7.22
C PHE A 53 6.87 -7.66 7.77
N PHE A 54 8.13 -7.30 7.57
CA PHE A 54 8.65 -5.97 7.86
C PHE A 54 9.62 -5.53 6.77
N GLY A 55 9.49 -4.27 6.38
CA GLY A 55 10.28 -3.63 5.36
C GLY A 55 11.05 -2.44 5.93
N GLU A 56 12.32 -2.34 5.55
CA GLU A 56 13.13 -1.15 5.80
C GLU A 56 13.15 -0.27 4.55
N ILE A 57 12.85 1.01 4.72
CA ILE A 57 12.85 2.02 3.66
C ILE A 57 14.00 2.97 3.94
N GLU A 58 14.93 3.09 2.99
CA GLU A 58 16.08 3.99 3.10
C GLU A 58 15.68 5.41 2.69
N ILE A 59 16.06 6.37 3.54
CA ILE A 59 15.83 7.79 3.33
C ILE A 59 17.13 8.41 2.81
N THR A 60 17.08 8.86 1.57
CA THR A 60 18.16 9.53 0.85
C THR A 60 17.74 10.96 0.53
N ASP A 61 18.67 11.86 0.23
CA ASP A 61 18.31 13.24 -0.10
C ASP A 61 17.42 13.32 -1.35
N ALA A 62 17.57 12.39 -2.28
CA ALA A 62 16.76 12.31 -3.50
C ALA A 62 15.29 11.92 -3.23
N ASN A 63 15.03 11.04 -2.25
CA ASN A 63 13.68 10.54 -1.97
C ASN A 63 13.02 11.17 -0.73
N ARG A 64 13.78 11.88 0.11
CA ARG A 64 13.36 12.39 1.43
C ARG A 64 12.06 13.19 1.36
N ALA A 65 11.95 14.13 0.42
CA ALA A 65 10.76 14.96 0.27
C ALA A 65 9.54 14.16 -0.24
N ALA A 66 9.75 13.19 -1.14
CA ALA A 66 8.67 12.35 -1.64
C ALA A 66 8.13 11.42 -0.54
N ILE A 67 9.02 10.79 0.22
CA ILE A 67 8.64 9.92 1.35
C ILE A 67 7.95 10.72 2.44
N ALA A 68 8.45 11.91 2.79
CA ALA A 68 7.82 12.78 3.78
C ALA A 68 6.36 13.06 3.44
N ARG A 69 6.08 13.47 2.19
CA ARG A 69 4.71 13.74 1.73
C ARG A 69 3.77 12.54 1.86
N ARG A 70 4.26 11.33 1.56
CA ARG A 70 3.47 10.09 1.70
C ARG A 70 3.23 9.73 3.17
N ILE A 71 4.19 9.99 4.05
CA ILE A 71 4.00 9.80 5.49
C ILE A 71 2.97 10.80 6.03
N GLU A 72 3.12 12.07 5.68
CA GLU A 72 2.27 13.17 6.13
C GLU A 72 0.84 13.09 5.58
N SER A 73 0.63 12.43 4.43
CA SER A 73 -0.71 12.07 3.94
C SER A 73 -1.35 10.90 4.71
N GLY A 74 -0.61 10.29 5.63
CA GLY A 74 -1.05 9.18 6.47
C GLY A 74 -1.07 7.84 5.75
N GLU A 75 -0.29 7.63 4.68
CA GLU A 75 -0.22 6.31 4.01
C GLU A 75 0.38 5.22 4.91
N LEU A 76 1.19 5.59 5.91
CA LEU A 76 1.76 4.66 6.90
C LEU A 76 1.03 4.71 8.25
N ASP A 77 -0.28 4.87 8.26
CA ASP A 77 -1.08 4.73 9.49
C ASP A 77 -1.21 3.25 9.90
N LEU A 78 -1.19 2.97 11.21
CA LEU A 78 -1.41 1.65 11.80
C LEU A 78 -2.80 1.06 11.52
N ARG A 79 -3.72 1.83 10.92
CA ARG A 79 -5.06 1.39 10.52
C ARG A 79 -5.17 1.09 9.03
N LYS A 80 -4.08 1.26 8.26
CA LYS A 80 -4.08 1.11 6.81
C LYS A 80 -3.35 -0.15 6.36
N THR A 81 -3.57 -0.48 5.10
CA THR A 81 -2.76 -1.44 4.36
C THR A 81 -1.70 -0.70 3.56
N ALA A 82 -0.54 -1.33 3.39
CA ALA A 82 0.49 -0.86 2.48
C ALA A 82 1.11 -2.06 1.75
N THR A 83 1.49 -1.83 0.50
CA THR A 83 2.30 -2.79 -0.26
C THR A 83 3.76 -2.39 -0.11
N LEU A 84 4.57 -3.28 0.42
CA LEU A 84 6.02 -3.15 0.50
C LEU A 84 6.62 -3.81 -0.75
N GLY A 85 7.45 -3.10 -1.50
CA GLY A 85 8.11 -3.61 -2.70
C GLY A 85 9.62 -3.62 -2.54
N GLY A 86 10.27 -4.77 -2.76
CA GLY A 86 11.72 -4.90 -2.69
C GLY A 86 12.23 -6.18 -3.35
N SER A 87 13.50 -6.20 -3.72
CA SER A 87 14.19 -7.38 -4.28
C SER A 87 14.61 -8.40 -3.21
N GLY A 88 14.27 -8.16 -1.94
CA GLY A 88 14.82 -8.87 -0.77
C GLY A 88 15.70 -7.93 0.05
N CYS A 89 16.68 -8.48 0.77
CA CYS A 89 17.60 -7.71 1.60
C CYS A 89 19.00 -7.70 0.98
N GLU A 90 19.38 -6.56 0.42
CA GLU A 90 20.74 -6.35 -0.06
C GLU A 90 21.66 -5.97 1.11
N PRO A 91 22.91 -6.49 1.14
CA PRO A 91 23.92 -5.99 2.05
C PRO A 91 24.16 -4.49 1.82
N LYS A 92 24.19 -3.72 2.91
CA LYS A 92 24.55 -2.29 2.91
C LYS A 92 25.61 -2.05 3.97
N GLU A 93 26.44 -1.02 3.81
CA GLU A 93 27.50 -0.68 4.78
C GLU A 93 26.97 -0.49 6.21
N TRP A 94 25.77 0.09 6.33
CA TRP A 94 25.08 0.29 7.60
C TRP A 94 24.34 -0.96 8.11
N ARG A 95 24.16 -1.98 7.26
CA ARG A 95 23.48 -3.25 7.56
C ARG A 95 24.47 -4.42 7.49
N ARG A 96 25.58 -4.31 8.24
CA ARG A 96 26.63 -5.34 8.34
C ARG A 96 26.02 -6.71 8.69
N GLU A 97 26.00 -7.62 7.71
CA GLU A 97 25.65 -9.06 7.76
C GLU A 97 24.29 -9.50 8.34
N ARG A 98 23.61 -8.68 9.16
CA ARG A 98 22.29 -9.00 9.73
C ARG A 98 21.19 -8.52 8.78
N LEU A 99 20.93 -9.30 7.74
CA LEU A 99 19.93 -8.96 6.72
C LEU A 99 18.52 -8.82 7.31
N CYS A 100 18.02 -9.84 8.02
CA CYS A 100 16.69 -9.82 8.64
C CYS A 100 16.68 -10.06 10.15
N GLY A 101 17.84 -10.35 10.75
CA GLY A 101 17.94 -10.68 12.18
C GLY A 101 17.10 -11.88 12.60
N PHE A 102 16.58 -11.84 13.83
CA PHE A 102 15.73 -12.87 14.39
C PHE A 102 14.52 -12.25 15.09
N THR A 103 13.40 -12.97 15.14
CA THR A 103 12.29 -12.68 16.04
C THR A 103 12.49 -13.48 17.32
N SER A 104 12.43 -12.78 18.45
CA SER A 104 12.50 -13.39 19.77
C SER A 104 11.11 -13.63 20.34
N THR A 105 10.86 -14.85 20.83
CA THR A 105 9.63 -15.23 21.53
C THR A 105 9.96 -15.67 22.94
N SER A 106 9.29 -15.08 23.93
CA SER A 106 9.42 -15.48 25.34
C SER A 106 8.17 -16.23 25.78
N THR A 107 8.34 -17.43 26.32
CA THR A 107 7.25 -18.21 26.93
C THR A 107 7.55 -18.38 28.41
N GLN A 108 6.56 -18.16 29.26
CA GLN A 108 6.68 -18.45 30.68
C GLN A 108 6.39 -19.93 30.90
N ARG A 109 7.34 -20.64 31.52
CA ARG A 109 7.19 -22.03 31.90
C ARG A 109 6.33 -22.16 33.16
N PRO A 110 5.73 -23.33 33.43
CA PRO A 110 4.93 -23.56 34.63
C PRO A 110 5.69 -23.35 35.94
N ASP A 111 7.02 -23.47 35.94
CA ASP A 111 7.91 -23.23 37.09
C ASP A 111 8.21 -21.73 37.33
N GLY A 112 7.59 -20.83 36.57
CA GLY A 112 7.77 -19.39 36.67
C GLY A 112 8.98 -18.85 35.89
N THR A 113 9.84 -19.70 35.35
CA THR A 113 11.00 -19.28 34.54
C THR A 113 10.57 -18.81 33.15
N ARG A 114 11.37 -17.93 32.52
CA ARG A 114 11.15 -17.48 31.14
C ARG A 114 12.11 -18.18 30.20
N GLU A 115 11.57 -18.82 29.18
CA GLU A 115 12.34 -19.36 28.07
C GLU A 115 12.25 -18.41 26.88
N THR A 116 13.40 -18.01 26.35
CA THR A 116 13.48 -17.16 25.16
C THR A 116 14.01 -17.98 24.00
N ARG A 117 13.24 -18.04 22.91
CA ARG A 117 13.64 -18.64 21.64
C ARG A 117 13.81 -17.55 20.59
N ASN A 118 14.94 -17.59 19.89
CA ASN A 118 15.18 -16.76 18.72
C ASN A 118 14.96 -17.59 17.47
N VAL A 119 14.12 -17.10 16.57
CA VAL A 119 13.88 -17.72 15.26
C VAL A 119 14.32 -16.76 14.17
N ASN A 120 15.17 -17.25 13.27
CA ASN A 120 15.71 -16.43 12.19
C ASN A 120 14.59 -15.95 11.27
N ASN A 121 14.68 -14.68 10.89
CA ASN A 121 13.82 -14.10 9.86
C ASN A 121 14.43 -14.36 8.49
N ALA A 122 13.59 -14.40 7.45
CA ALA A 122 14.03 -14.69 6.09
C ALA A 122 13.82 -13.48 5.18
N PRO A 123 14.78 -13.11 4.32
CA PRO A 123 14.55 -12.13 3.27
C PRO A 123 13.56 -12.70 2.25
N VAL A 124 12.63 -11.87 1.78
CA VAL A 124 11.67 -12.27 0.75
C VAL A 124 11.66 -11.28 -0.41
N PRO A 125 11.70 -11.75 -1.66
CA PRO A 125 11.59 -10.87 -2.82
C PRO A 125 10.13 -10.58 -3.17
N GLY A 126 9.94 -9.49 -3.91
CA GLY A 126 8.67 -9.11 -4.50
C GLY A 126 7.74 -8.36 -3.56
N PRO A 127 6.60 -7.87 -4.07
CA PRO A 127 5.68 -7.08 -3.27
C PRO A 127 4.97 -7.91 -2.20
N ARG A 128 4.75 -7.33 -1.03
CA ARG A 128 3.93 -7.88 0.06
C ARG A 128 2.98 -6.82 0.58
N THR A 129 1.68 -7.09 0.52
CA THR A 129 0.65 -6.25 1.12
C THR A 129 0.45 -6.64 2.57
N ILE A 130 0.55 -5.68 3.47
CA ILE A 130 0.39 -5.87 4.91
C ILE A 130 -0.66 -4.93 5.47
N ALA A 131 -1.41 -5.38 6.46
CA ALA A 131 -2.07 -4.52 7.43
C ALA A 131 -1.00 -4.02 8.41
N ILE A 132 -0.75 -2.71 8.42
CA ILE A 132 0.34 -2.11 9.17
C ILE A 132 0.05 -2.23 10.66
N ASN A 133 1.00 -2.75 11.43
CA ASN A 133 0.91 -2.78 12.90
C ASN A 133 2.18 -2.23 13.58
N ASN A 134 3.18 -1.82 12.79
CA ASN A 134 4.41 -1.23 13.28
C ASN A 134 4.92 -0.17 12.28
N THR A 135 5.27 1.01 12.80
CA THR A 135 5.91 2.10 12.06
C THR A 135 7.08 2.66 12.87
N GLY A 136 8.18 1.90 12.85
CA GLY A 136 9.40 2.21 13.57
C GLY A 136 10.23 3.28 12.86
N GLY A 137 10.93 4.10 13.65
CA GLY A 137 11.91 5.07 13.13
C GLY A 137 11.32 6.32 12.46
N ILE A 138 10.00 6.42 12.28
CA ILE A 138 9.34 7.64 11.79
C ILE A 138 9.30 8.68 12.92
N PRO A 139 9.97 9.84 12.78
CA PRO A 139 10.03 10.84 13.84
C PRO A 139 8.83 11.78 13.73
N TYR A 140 7.65 11.31 14.12
CA TYR A 140 6.50 12.19 14.22
C TYR A 140 6.73 13.26 15.30
N LYS A 141 6.29 14.49 15.02
CA LYS A 141 6.33 15.62 15.97
C LYS A 141 5.46 15.35 17.20
N VAL A 142 4.30 14.76 16.97
CA VAL A 142 3.38 14.25 17.99
C VAL A 142 2.99 12.84 17.56
N ARG A 143 2.78 11.91 18.50
CA ARG A 143 2.28 10.58 18.13
C ARG A 143 0.97 10.75 17.34
N PRO A 144 0.78 10.06 16.19
CA PRO A 144 -0.44 10.16 15.40
C PRO A 144 -1.62 9.52 16.15
N SER A 145 -2.21 10.22 17.11
CA SER A 145 -3.37 9.75 17.86
C SER A 145 -4.69 10.07 17.14
N GLN A 146 -4.67 11.04 16.21
CA GLN A 146 -5.87 11.54 15.50
C GLN A 146 -5.61 11.92 14.02
N GLY A 147 -4.69 11.24 13.34
CA GLY A 147 -4.45 11.52 11.91
C GLY A 147 -3.62 12.77 11.62
N ASP A 148 -2.99 13.36 12.64
CA ASP A 148 -1.88 14.29 12.45
C ASP A 148 -0.60 13.48 12.24
N PHE A 149 -0.10 13.50 11.01
CA PHE A 149 1.10 12.77 10.59
C PHE A 149 2.31 13.68 10.38
N SER A 150 2.31 14.87 11.02
CA SER A 150 3.40 15.84 10.90
C SER A 150 4.73 15.28 11.40
N LEU A 151 5.76 15.39 10.57
CA LEU A 151 7.13 15.01 10.92
C LEU A 151 7.81 16.08 11.77
N ASP A 152 8.65 15.65 12.70
CA ASP A 152 9.61 16.52 13.38
C ASP A 152 10.73 16.87 12.39
N PRO A 153 10.89 18.14 11.98
CA PRO A 153 11.83 18.51 10.92
C PRO A 153 13.29 18.29 11.31
N GLU A 154 13.66 18.51 12.58
CA GLU A 154 15.03 18.37 13.05
C GLU A 154 15.46 16.90 13.08
N ARG A 155 14.55 16.04 13.56
CA ARG A 155 14.78 14.59 13.60
C ARG A 155 14.69 14.00 12.20
N TRP A 156 13.72 14.43 11.40
CA TRP A 156 13.52 13.95 10.04
C TRP A 156 14.77 14.14 9.18
N ALA A 157 15.44 15.30 9.29
CA ALA A 157 16.67 15.58 8.55
C ALA A 157 17.80 14.56 8.79
N ARG A 158 17.77 13.83 9.92
CA ARG A 158 18.80 12.85 10.32
C ARG A 158 18.39 11.40 10.09
N VAL A 159 17.13 11.14 9.76
CA VAL A 159 16.64 9.79 9.50
C VAL A 159 17.30 9.25 8.23
N ARG A 160 17.81 8.02 8.35
CA ARG A 160 18.38 7.23 7.25
C ARG A 160 17.51 6.03 6.90
N VAL A 161 16.78 5.49 7.86
CA VAL A 161 15.94 4.29 7.67
C VAL A 161 14.68 4.43 8.52
N ILE A 162 13.55 4.05 7.94
CA ILE A 162 12.30 3.79 8.66
C ILE A 162 11.90 2.33 8.46
N THR A 163 11.14 1.79 9.39
CA THR A 163 10.67 0.40 9.35
C THR A 163 9.16 0.36 9.35
N VAL A 164 8.58 -0.38 8.41
CA VAL A 164 7.15 -0.63 8.34
C VAL A 164 6.92 -2.13 8.50
N GLY A 165 6.13 -2.52 9.50
CA GLY A 165 5.82 -3.91 9.80
C GLY A 165 4.33 -4.15 9.87
N GLY A 166 3.93 -5.38 9.59
CA GLY A 166 2.52 -5.72 9.53
C GLY A 166 2.27 -7.20 9.30
N THR A 167 0.98 -7.54 9.29
CA THR A 167 0.51 -8.89 8.98
C THR A 167 -0.20 -8.85 7.64
N GLN A 168 0.10 -9.80 6.76
CA GLN A 168 -0.63 -9.98 5.52
C GLN A 168 -2.10 -10.33 5.82
N PRO A 169 -3.08 -9.55 5.31
CA PRO A 169 -4.51 -9.73 5.58
C PRO A 169 -5.04 -11.07 5.07
#